data_AF-A0A7C3VUB5-F1
#
_entry.id   AF-A0A7C3VUB5-F1
#
_cell.length_a   1.000
_cell.length_b   1.000
_cell.length_c   1.000
_cell.angle_alpha   90.00
_cell.angle_beta   90.00
_cell.angle_gamma   90.00
#
_symmetry.space_group_name_H-M   'P 1'
#
loop_
_entity.id
_entity.type
_entity.pdbx_description
1 polymer ?
#
loop_
_entity_poly.entity_id
_entity_poly.type
_entity_poly.pdbx_seq_one_letter_code
_entity_poly.pdbx_strand_id
1 'polypeptide(L)'
;MPRTTLVRVSTLQYRAKHLIFLLLFLLLSISGAGSTELVKVIIGGKPAQFQATPVRQDNDIYLPLESLDAIGAKIIERKKPIDGHQELGVLSFEGRRFECKARIIDGHPMLCIQDIADELGACTEWNNKSATLSIRAAIRTIEFDGSHLEVTTAYPVNYSVTRWTAANKLILDIFGVALPSSGERIVHNRSLAGVRLGSRDSEETVRIVLDLPKITSHRLKSGPKTSKIVVEITPAVLAEQMTSGATTKSLIPAGRLASSKGEPAAGQPTTVIEEKSEQSAEQRADINSKAITTTTTKPAVLPVQVTDIICHPRDEDTFEVEVVTDKPAEYQTWIYRNPDRVYLDISNATLCGEFGDLMQDHRLVLGVRPMQQNSGLVRIAIDMTRVAAPVVRRENDPCRLIVSLEPPKASGGSLASKIIVIDPGHGGPGSAGRGAIGCNGTMEKVVNLQIAERVDQLLKKEGACSILTRRDNDTYIEVNARPLFAKRHSADIFLSIHNNSCGKINSMSGTETYFHRWEPSSRALATCIHTEVVAVTGLPDNGTRSDLRLYKNGLGVLRAATSYGIPAALIEIAYINHAGDEKLLNDPEFQQRVAEAIVRGLKAYVEGNSSESRQAGTTATGKSSSRDMDSRREKG
;
A
#
# COMPACT_ATOMS: atom_id res chain seq x y z
N MET A 1 -66.15 64.26 29.68
CA MET A 1 -66.86 62.97 29.75
C MET A 1 -65.91 61.85 29.34
N PRO A 2 -66.03 60.60 29.85
CA PRO A 2 -65.09 60.20 30.92
C PRO A 2 -64.18 58.98 30.65
N ARG A 3 -63.12 58.94 31.47
CA ARG A 3 -62.40 57.81 32.11
C ARG A 3 -62.48 56.39 31.52
N THR A 4 -61.28 55.88 31.22
CA THR A 4 -60.73 54.54 31.54
C THR A 4 -61.62 53.48 32.21
N THR A 5 -61.65 52.27 31.62
CA THR A 5 -61.88 51.00 32.33
C THR A 5 -60.87 49.95 31.88
N LEU A 6 -60.21 49.30 32.84
CA LEU A 6 -59.30 48.15 32.66
C LEU A 6 -60.08 46.85 32.89
N VAL A 7 -59.95 45.84 32.01
CA VAL A 7 -60.34 44.45 32.31
C VAL A 7 -59.30 43.47 31.79
N ARG A 8 -58.91 42.52 32.65
CA ARG A 8 -57.99 41.40 32.34
C ARG A 8 -58.71 40.28 31.57
N VAL A 9 -58.04 39.71 30.57
CA VAL A 9 -58.25 38.34 30.06
C VAL A 9 -56.85 37.73 29.86
N SER A 10 -56.21 37.29 30.95
CA SER A 10 -56.18 35.89 31.42
C SER A 10 -55.25 34.97 30.61
N THR A 11 -53.98 34.90 31.06
CA THR A 11 -53.16 33.73 31.43
C THR A 11 -53.33 32.32 30.82
N LEU A 12 -54.29 32.04 29.92
CA LEU A 12 -54.53 30.70 29.35
C LEU A 12 -53.60 30.37 28.18
N GLN A 13 -53.25 31.34 27.33
CA GLN A 13 -52.42 31.10 26.13
C GLN A 13 -50.94 30.78 26.44
N TYR A 14 -50.43 31.18 27.61
CA TYR A 14 -49.05 30.87 28.00
C TYR A 14 -48.88 29.44 28.55
N ARG A 15 -49.91 28.87 29.20
CA ARG A 15 -49.85 27.49 29.71
C ARG A 15 -49.96 26.43 28.62
N ALA A 16 -50.71 26.69 27.55
CA ALA A 16 -50.79 25.79 26.40
C ALA A 16 -49.44 25.64 25.66
N LYS A 17 -48.71 26.75 25.45
CA LYS A 17 -47.40 26.71 24.79
C LYS A 17 -46.34 25.99 25.63
N HIS A 18 -46.31 26.20 26.96
CA HIS A 18 -45.40 25.44 27.82
C HIS A 18 -45.77 23.97 27.93
N LEU A 19 -47.05 23.58 27.91
CA LEU A 19 -47.42 22.15 27.93
C LEU A 19 -47.04 21.43 26.62
N ILE A 20 -47.15 22.09 25.47
CA ILE A 20 -46.67 21.55 24.19
C ILE A 20 -45.13 21.46 24.17
N PHE A 21 -44.43 22.47 24.69
CA PHE A 21 -42.96 22.43 24.78
C PHE A 21 -42.47 21.36 25.75
N LEU A 22 -43.18 21.15 26.87
CA LEU A 22 -42.87 20.09 27.84
C LEU A 22 -43.22 18.70 27.28
N LEU A 23 -44.31 18.53 26.52
CA LEU A 23 -44.58 17.27 25.81
C LEU A 23 -43.56 17.00 24.69
N LEU A 24 -43.12 18.01 23.95
CA LEU A 24 -42.02 17.83 22.99
C LEU A 24 -40.73 17.44 23.71
N PHE A 25 -40.39 18.09 24.83
CA PHE A 25 -39.21 17.68 25.60
C PHE A 25 -39.36 16.27 26.18
N LEU A 26 -40.54 15.87 26.65
CA LEU A 26 -40.78 14.53 27.18
C LEU A 26 -40.76 13.45 26.07
N LEU A 27 -41.21 13.78 24.86
CA LEU A 27 -41.10 12.92 23.68
C LEU A 27 -39.67 12.86 23.11
N LEU A 28 -38.87 13.93 23.25
CA LEU A 28 -37.42 13.91 23.02
C LEU A 28 -36.61 13.29 24.18
N SER A 29 -37.25 12.95 25.30
CA SER A 29 -36.62 12.26 26.44
C SER A 29 -36.92 10.76 26.51
N ILE A 30 -37.65 10.21 25.53
CA ILE A 30 -37.92 8.76 25.38
C ILE A 30 -37.36 8.27 24.02
N SER A 31 -36.17 8.76 23.67
CA SER A 31 -35.31 8.20 22.62
C SER A 31 -33.84 8.19 23.03
N GLY A 32 -33.57 7.97 24.33
CA GLY A 32 -32.24 7.69 24.89
C GLY A 32 -31.72 6.28 24.56
N ALA A 33 -32.05 5.75 23.38
CA ALA A 33 -31.43 4.56 22.82
C ALA A 33 -30.45 5.04 21.74
N GLY A 34 -29.17 5.14 22.11
CA GLY A 34 -28.10 5.52 21.18
C GLY A 34 -28.15 4.64 19.93
N SER A 35 -28.17 5.25 18.74
CA SER A 35 -28.29 4.52 17.49
C SER A 35 -27.12 3.56 17.33
N THR A 36 -27.40 2.27 17.44
CA THR A 36 -26.38 1.22 17.36
C THR A 36 -26.03 0.98 15.89
N GLU A 37 -24.85 1.41 15.47
CA GLU A 37 -24.37 1.22 14.10
C GLU A 37 -23.54 -0.08 14.03
N LEU A 38 -23.74 -0.90 12.98
CA LEU A 38 -22.91 -2.07 12.75
C LEU A 38 -21.53 -1.67 12.22
N VAL A 39 -20.47 -2.22 12.81
CA VAL A 39 -19.09 -1.89 12.47
C VAL A 39 -18.43 -3.04 11.70
N LYS A 40 -17.85 -2.72 10.54
CA LYS A 40 -16.88 -3.59 9.87
C LYS A 40 -15.52 -3.38 10.52
N VAL A 41 -14.78 -4.45 10.75
CA VAL A 41 -13.44 -4.35 11.34
C VAL A 41 -12.41 -4.91 10.37
N ILE A 42 -11.31 -4.19 10.20
CA ILE A 42 -10.11 -4.64 9.49
C ILE A 42 -9.02 -4.77 10.55
N ILE A 43 -8.45 -5.96 10.71
CA ILE A 43 -7.31 -6.20 11.60
C ILE A 43 -6.14 -6.64 10.74
N GLY A 44 -5.05 -5.90 10.82
CA GLY A 44 -3.82 -6.20 10.11
C GLY A 44 -4.00 -6.30 8.59
N GLY A 45 -4.70 -5.35 7.97
CA GLY A 45 -4.99 -5.32 6.54
C GLY A 45 -6.03 -6.33 6.05
N LYS A 46 -6.69 -7.09 6.93
CA LYS A 46 -7.71 -8.09 6.54
C LYS A 46 -9.05 -7.86 7.25
N PRO A 47 -10.21 -8.00 6.56
CA PRO A 47 -11.50 -8.00 7.23
C PRO A 47 -11.56 -9.08 8.32
N ALA A 48 -11.87 -8.67 9.54
CA ALA A 48 -12.08 -9.56 10.67
C ALA A 48 -13.56 -9.95 10.78
N GLN A 49 -13.82 -11.19 11.18
CA GLN A 49 -15.16 -11.70 11.48
C GLN A 49 -15.15 -12.30 12.88
N PHE A 50 -16.24 -12.12 13.59
CA PHE A 50 -16.43 -12.52 14.98
C PHE A 50 -17.81 -13.14 15.15
N GLN A 51 -18.07 -13.79 16.29
CA GLN A 51 -19.36 -14.44 16.58
C GLN A 51 -20.44 -13.40 16.88
N ALA A 52 -20.12 -12.42 17.73
CA ALA A 52 -20.93 -11.22 17.91
C ALA A 52 -20.56 -10.16 16.86
N THR A 53 -21.52 -9.35 16.41
CA THR A 53 -21.22 -8.29 15.44
C THR A 53 -20.64 -7.08 16.17
N PRO A 54 -19.48 -6.52 15.75
CA PRO A 54 -18.98 -5.26 16.29
C PRO A 54 -19.98 -4.12 16.09
N VAL A 55 -20.08 -3.23 17.07
CA VAL A 55 -21.05 -2.13 17.06
C VAL A 55 -20.41 -0.81 17.46
N ARG A 56 -21.04 0.30 17.07
CA ARG A 56 -20.74 1.64 17.55
C ARG A 56 -21.95 2.18 18.28
N GLN A 57 -21.75 2.64 19.51
CA GLN A 57 -22.76 3.26 20.37
C GLN A 57 -22.13 4.49 21.02
N ASP A 58 -22.87 5.61 21.07
CA ASP A 58 -22.45 6.83 21.78
C ASP A 58 -21.04 7.35 21.39
N ASN A 59 -20.68 7.14 20.11
CA ASN A 59 -19.37 7.41 19.47
C ASN A 59 -18.23 6.42 19.79
N ASP A 60 -18.39 5.52 20.77
CA ASP A 60 -17.44 4.45 21.06
C ASP A 60 -17.68 3.20 20.20
N ILE A 61 -16.62 2.44 19.92
CA ILE A 61 -16.69 1.22 19.11
C ILE A 61 -16.38 0.02 20.00
N TYR A 62 -17.30 -0.94 19.99
CA TYR A 62 -17.28 -2.12 20.82
C TYR A 62 -17.00 -3.38 20.00
N LEU A 63 -16.01 -4.15 20.42
CA LEU A 63 -15.54 -5.37 19.77
C LEU A 63 -15.81 -6.62 20.65
N PRO A 64 -16.13 -7.78 20.06
CA PRO A 64 -16.27 -9.03 20.81
C PRO A 64 -14.95 -9.46 21.47
N LEU A 65 -15.04 -10.22 22.57
CA LEU A 65 -13.85 -10.63 23.33
C LEU A 65 -12.80 -11.41 22.51
N GLU A 66 -13.23 -12.18 21.50
CA GLU A 66 -12.34 -12.89 20.59
C GLU A 66 -11.49 -11.95 19.71
N SER A 67 -11.78 -10.65 19.65
CA SER A 67 -10.94 -9.68 18.94
C SER A 67 -9.54 -9.56 19.56
N LEU A 68 -9.40 -9.81 20.86
CA LEU A 68 -8.11 -9.74 21.58
C LEU A 68 -7.06 -10.67 20.96
N ASP A 69 -7.41 -11.92 20.61
CA ASP A 69 -6.47 -12.87 19.99
C ASP A 69 -5.96 -12.35 18.63
N ALA A 70 -6.80 -11.62 17.88
CA ALA A 70 -6.44 -11.04 16.58
C ALA A 70 -5.49 -9.83 16.71
N ILE A 71 -5.56 -9.07 17.81
CA ILE A 71 -4.68 -7.92 18.13
C ILE A 71 -3.57 -8.27 19.13
N GLY A 72 -3.27 -9.57 19.30
CA GLY A 72 -2.12 -10.03 20.07
C GLY A 72 -2.29 -9.96 21.59
N ALA A 73 -3.47 -10.26 22.10
CA ALA A 73 -3.77 -10.29 23.53
C ALA A 73 -4.64 -11.51 23.91
N LYS A 74 -4.59 -11.93 25.17
CA LYS A 74 -5.38 -13.06 25.69
C LYS A 74 -6.01 -12.75 27.02
N ILE A 75 -7.25 -13.20 27.20
CA ILE A 75 -7.92 -13.14 28.51
C ILE A 75 -7.31 -14.20 29.42
N ILE A 76 -6.78 -13.76 30.55
CA ILE A 76 -6.19 -14.60 31.60
C ILE A 76 -7.08 -14.71 32.84
N GLU A 77 -8.03 -13.78 33.01
CA GLU A 77 -8.97 -13.77 34.14
C GLU A 77 -10.33 -13.22 33.69
N ARG A 78 -11.41 -13.80 34.23
CA ARG A 78 -12.79 -13.35 33.99
C ARG A 78 -13.51 -13.23 35.33
N LYS A 79 -13.80 -12.00 35.77
CA LYS A 79 -14.62 -11.78 36.96
C LYS A 79 -16.10 -12.01 36.61
N LYS A 80 -16.96 -12.17 37.61
CA LYS A 80 -18.42 -12.24 37.39
C LYS A 80 -18.91 -10.87 36.87
N PRO A 81 -19.89 -10.82 35.96
CA PRO A 81 -20.50 -9.55 35.56
C PRO A 81 -21.18 -8.87 36.75
N ILE A 82 -21.01 -7.55 36.86
CA ILE A 82 -21.61 -6.66 37.86
C ILE A 82 -22.13 -5.43 37.09
N ASP A 83 -23.37 -5.01 37.35
CA ASP A 83 -24.01 -3.82 36.77
C ASP A 83 -23.89 -3.68 35.24
N GLY A 84 -24.00 -4.79 34.51
CA GLY A 84 -23.94 -4.80 33.04
C GLY A 84 -22.52 -4.73 32.45
N HIS A 85 -21.48 -4.81 33.29
CA HIS A 85 -20.08 -4.89 32.89
C HIS A 85 -19.41 -6.18 33.39
N GLN A 86 -18.42 -6.68 32.66
CA GLN A 86 -17.55 -7.77 33.08
C GLN A 86 -16.09 -7.27 33.11
N GLU A 87 -15.46 -7.35 34.28
CA GLU A 87 -14.02 -7.11 34.40
C GLU A 87 -13.22 -8.32 33.91
N LEU A 88 -12.20 -8.04 33.11
CA LEU A 88 -11.34 -9.02 32.47
C LEU A 88 -9.87 -8.67 32.75
N GLY A 89 -9.11 -9.66 33.18
CA GLY A 89 -7.64 -9.58 33.19
C GLY A 89 -7.13 -10.01 31.82
N VAL A 90 -6.32 -9.17 31.18
CA VAL A 90 -5.75 -9.40 29.86
C VAL A 90 -4.23 -9.43 29.93
N LEU A 91 -3.64 -10.33 29.14
CA LEU A 91 -2.20 -10.47 28.94
C LEU A 91 -1.89 -10.14 27.46
N SER A 92 -1.09 -9.11 27.21
CA SER A 92 -0.57 -8.84 25.86
C SER A 92 0.43 -9.92 25.43
N PHE A 93 0.72 -10.02 24.13
CA PHE A 93 1.75 -10.90 23.59
C PHE A 93 3.13 -10.66 24.22
N GLU A 94 3.42 -9.43 24.63
CA GLU A 94 4.65 -9.03 25.31
C GLU A 94 4.69 -9.43 26.80
N GLY A 95 3.61 -10.03 27.32
CA GLY A 95 3.48 -10.42 28.73
C GLY A 95 3.02 -9.30 29.67
N ARG A 96 2.62 -8.12 29.14
CA ARG A 96 2.07 -7.03 29.96
C ARG A 96 0.65 -7.40 30.42
N ARG A 97 0.37 -7.25 31.71
CA ARG A 97 -0.94 -7.53 32.32
C ARG A 97 -1.68 -6.23 32.57
N PHE A 98 -2.93 -6.15 32.13
CA PHE A 98 -3.81 -5.01 32.37
C PHE A 98 -5.25 -5.50 32.61
N GLU A 99 -6.08 -4.66 33.22
CA GLU A 99 -7.51 -4.92 33.38
C GLU A 99 -8.31 -4.08 32.37
N CYS A 100 -9.36 -4.66 31.80
CA CYS A 100 -10.30 -3.94 30.94
C CYS A 100 -11.75 -4.33 31.27
N LYS A 101 -12.71 -3.45 30.94
CA LYS A 101 -14.14 -3.66 31.20
C LYS A 101 -14.88 -3.94 29.91
N ALA A 102 -15.45 -5.14 29.80
CA ALA A 102 -16.38 -5.45 28.73
C ALA A 102 -17.79 -5.02 29.13
N ARG A 103 -18.51 -4.30 28.27
CA ARG A 103 -19.93 -3.96 28.44
C ARG A 103 -20.78 -5.08 27.86
N ILE A 104 -21.87 -5.47 28.52
CA ILE A 104 -22.84 -6.40 27.92
C ILE A 104 -23.70 -5.64 26.91
N ILE A 105 -23.57 -5.97 25.63
CA ILE A 105 -24.38 -5.43 24.52
C ILE A 105 -25.01 -6.61 23.80
N ASP A 106 -26.34 -6.59 23.63
CA ASP A 106 -27.14 -7.66 23.03
C ASP A 106 -26.80 -9.07 23.58
N GLY A 107 -26.58 -9.15 24.89
CA GLY A 107 -26.23 -10.38 25.62
C GLY A 107 -24.76 -10.82 25.51
N HIS A 108 -23.93 -10.10 24.76
CA HIS A 108 -22.52 -10.43 24.55
C HIS A 108 -21.60 -9.45 25.28
N PRO A 109 -20.53 -9.91 25.95
CA PRO A 109 -19.50 -9.03 26.49
C PRO A 109 -18.64 -8.45 25.36
N MET A 110 -18.61 -7.12 25.26
CA MET A 110 -17.90 -6.37 24.21
C MET A 110 -16.95 -5.34 24.83
N LEU A 111 -15.72 -5.27 24.32
CA LEU A 111 -14.67 -4.34 24.73
C LEU A 111 -14.75 -3.03 23.95
N CYS A 112 -14.67 -1.89 24.63
CA CYS A 112 -14.41 -0.62 23.96
C CYS A 112 -13.01 -0.66 23.34
N ILE A 113 -12.86 -0.31 22.06
CA ILE A 113 -11.54 -0.32 21.40
C ILE A 113 -10.61 0.73 21.99
N GLN A 114 -11.13 1.90 22.40
CA GLN A 114 -10.34 2.95 23.04
C GLN A 114 -9.65 2.45 24.33
N ASP A 115 -10.31 1.61 25.12
CA ASP A 115 -9.78 1.08 26.38
C ASP A 115 -8.61 0.09 26.20
N ILE A 116 -8.44 -0.49 25.01
CA ILE A 116 -7.48 -1.58 24.76
C ILE A 116 -6.44 -1.24 23.68
N ALA A 117 -6.70 -0.24 22.83
CA ALA A 117 -5.81 0.10 21.73
C ALA A 117 -4.44 0.60 22.21
N ASP A 118 -4.42 1.58 23.12
CA ASP A 118 -3.19 2.16 23.66
C ASP A 118 -2.38 1.14 24.46
N GLU A 119 -3.05 0.36 25.33
CA GLU A 119 -2.44 -0.72 26.10
C GLU A 119 -1.75 -1.76 25.20
N LEU A 120 -2.36 -2.09 24.06
CA LEU A 120 -1.82 -3.06 23.10
C LEU A 120 -0.89 -2.43 22.05
N GLY A 121 -0.70 -1.11 22.06
CA GLY A 121 0.07 -0.41 21.03
C GLY A 121 -0.54 -0.52 19.62
N ALA A 122 -1.87 -0.65 19.55
CA ALA A 122 -2.62 -0.71 18.32
C ALA A 122 -2.99 0.71 17.85
N CYS A 123 -2.64 1.05 16.62
CA CYS A 123 -3.14 2.24 15.96
C CYS A 123 -4.52 1.96 15.36
N THR A 124 -5.50 2.80 15.67
CA THR A 124 -6.89 2.66 15.21
C THR A 124 -7.29 3.79 14.29
N GLU A 125 -8.13 3.48 13.30
CA GLU A 125 -8.65 4.47 12.34
C GLU A 125 -10.11 4.19 12.01
N TRP A 126 -10.96 5.21 12.07
CA TRP A 126 -12.39 5.09 11.81
C TRP A 126 -12.81 5.77 10.50
N ASN A 127 -13.39 4.99 9.59
CA ASN A 127 -13.94 5.48 8.33
C ASN A 127 -15.48 5.61 8.41
N ASN A 128 -15.94 6.85 8.63
CA ASN A 128 -17.36 7.21 8.67
C ASN A 128 -18.15 6.83 7.40
N LYS A 129 -17.53 6.77 6.21
CA LYS A 129 -18.24 6.49 4.94
C LYS A 129 -18.56 5.01 4.75
N SER A 130 -17.72 4.12 5.27
CA SER A 130 -17.85 2.66 5.09
C SER A 130 -18.31 1.92 6.35
N ALA A 131 -18.45 2.65 7.47
CA ALA A 131 -18.62 2.13 8.83
C ALA A 131 -17.53 1.11 9.18
N THR A 132 -16.26 1.49 8.96
CA THR A 132 -15.12 0.58 9.10
C THR A 132 -14.11 1.09 10.11
N LEU A 133 -13.73 0.23 11.06
CA LEU A 133 -12.58 0.40 11.95
C LEU A 133 -11.38 -0.40 11.40
N SER A 134 -10.27 0.27 11.10
CA SER A 134 -8.97 -0.36 10.89
C SER A 134 -8.19 -0.42 12.20
N ILE A 135 -7.51 -1.54 12.44
CA ILE A 135 -6.64 -1.77 13.61
C ILE A 135 -5.29 -2.35 13.14
N ARG A 136 -4.23 -1.58 13.37
CA ARG A 136 -2.86 -1.83 12.88
C ARG A 136 -1.86 -1.83 14.03
N ALA A 137 -0.82 -2.67 13.96
CA ALA A 137 0.24 -2.62 14.97
C ALA A 137 1.14 -1.40 14.76
N ALA A 138 1.51 -0.69 15.82
CA ALA A 138 2.58 0.30 15.74
C ALA A 138 3.93 -0.40 15.46
N ILE A 139 4.72 0.13 14.53
CA ILE A 139 6.16 -0.17 14.44
C ILE A 139 6.88 0.63 15.53
N ARG A 140 7.67 -0.04 16.38
CA ARG A 140 8.35 0.57 17.54
C ARG A 140 9.81 0.90 17.25
N THR A 141 10.57 -0.06 16.69
CA THR A 141 11.97 0.15 16.30
C THR A 141 12.24 -0.38 14.90
N ILE A 142 13.17 0.28 14.19
CA ILE A 142 13.79 -0.19 12.95
C ILE A 142 15.29 0.06 13.14
N GLU A 143 16.05 -0.99 13.39
CA GLU A 143 17.48 -0.94 13.67
C GLU A 143 18.25 -1.67 12.56
N PHE A 144 19.35 -1.08 12.09
CA PHE A 144 20.20 -1.72 11.07
C PHE A 144 21.67 -1.41 11.33
N ASP A 145 22.48 -2.46 11.48
CA ASP A 145 23.93 -2.35 11.80
C ASP A 145 24.86 -2.48 10.58
N GLY A 146 24.31 -2.74 9.39
CA GLY A 146 25.05 -3.07 8.16
C GLY A 146 25.00 -4.55 7.78
N SER A 147 24.66 -5.43 8.72
CA SER A 147 24.56 -6.89 8.59
C SER A 147 23.32 -7.51 9.25
N HIS A 148 22.66 -6.82 10.17
CA HIS A 148 21.43 -7.24 10.84
C HIS A 148 20.40 -6.12 10.77
N LEU A 149 19.26 -6.39 10.11
CA LEU A 149 18.06 -5.57 10.18
C LEU A 149 17.13 -6.18 11.24
N GLU A 150 16.77 -5.38 12.24
CA GLU A 150 15.74 -5.73 13.23
C GLU A 150 14.59 -4.73 13.15
N VAL A 151 13.35 -5.24 13.14
CA VAL A 151 12.13 -4.42 13.22
C VAL A 151 11.22 -4.98 14.29
N THR A 152 10.75 -4.13 15.20
CA THR A 152 9.82 -4.53 16.25
C THR A 152 8.45 -3.87 16.08
N THR A 153 7.39 -4.61 16.36
CA THR A 153 5.99 -4.17 16.29
C THR A 153 5.25 -4.50 17.57
N ALA A 154 4.21 -3.72 17.91
CA ALA A 154 3.47 -3.86 19.17
C ALA A 154 2.81 -5.25 19.38
N TYR A 155 2.48 -5.95 18.30
CA TYR A 155 2.00 -7.33 18.33
C TYR A 155 2.42 -8.10 17.06
N PRO A 156 2.26 -9.43 16.99
CA PRO A 156 2.76 -10.23 15.88
C PRO A 156 2.08 -9.98 14.53
N VAL A 157 2.87 -9.59 13.54
CA VAL A 157 2.46 -9.24 12.17
C VAL A 157 3.05 -10.20 11.14
N ASN A 158 2.45 -10.22 9.95
CA ASN A 158 3.02 -10.93 8.79
C ASN A 158 3.95 -9.98 8.04
N TYR A 159 4.94 -10.52 7.34
CA TYR A 159 5.85 -9.74 6.49
C TYR A 159 6.36 -10.58 5.32
N SER A 160 6.99 -9.93 4.35
CA SER A 160 7.76 -10.59 3.30
C SER A 160 9.08 -9.84 3.06
N VAL A 161 10.13 -10.58 2.68
CA VAL A 161 11.43 -10.00 2.32
C VAL A 161 11.79 -10.38 0.90
N THR A 162 12.14 -9.38 0.09
CA THR A 162 12.55 -9.53 -1.30
C THR A 162 13.94 -8.93 -1.48
N ARG A 163 14.93 -9.75 -1.86
CA ARG A 163 16.22 -9.24 -2.33
C ARG A 163 16.12 -8.90 -3.81
N TRP A 164 16.41 -7.65 -4.15
CA TRP A 164 16.48 -7.19 -5.53
C TRP A 164 17.94 -7.01 -5.94
N THR A 165 18.47 -8.03 -6.62
CA THR A 165 19.86 -8.16 -7.05
C THR A 165 20.36 -6.99 -7.90
N ALA A 166 19.62 -6.64 -8.96
CA ALA A 166 20.09 -5.68 -9.97
C ALA A 166 20.31 -4.26 -9.44
N ALA A 167 19.63 -3.86 -8.35
CA ALA A 167 19.79 -2.55 -7.73
C ALA A 167 20.35 -2.61 -6.29
N ASN A 168 20.90 -3.76 -5.90
CA ASN A 168 21.44 -4.07 -4.57
C ASN A 168 20.52 -3.66 -3.40
N LYS A 169 19.21 -3.91 -3.53
CA LYS A 169 18.22 -3.56 -2.49
C LYS A 169 17.73 -4.77 -1.73
N LEU A 170 17.39 -4.55 -0.46
CA LEU A 170 16.54 -5.45 0.32
C LEU A 170 15.23 -4.72 0.62
N ILE A 171 14.10 -5.34 0.30
CA ILE A 171 12.76 -4.79 0.53
C ILE A 171 12.08 -5.68 1.57
N LEU A 172 11.65 -5.08 2.68
CA LEU A 172 10.84 -5.70 3.72
C LEU A 172 9.45 -5.05 3.69
N ASP A 173 8.44 -5.80 3.26
CA ASP A 173 7.03 -5.39 3.33
C ASP A 173 6.43 -5.96 4.62
N ILE A 174 5.90 -5.11 5.49
CA ILE A 174 5.29 -5.49 6.76
C ILE A 174 3.79 -5.21 6.66
N PHE A 175 2.96 -6.23 6.89
CA PHE A 175 1.52 -6.16 6.70
C PHE A 175 0.78 -5.96 8.03
N GLY A 176 -0.20 -5.08 8.01
CA GLY A 176 -1.06 -4.79 9.15
C GLY A 176 -0.47 -3.80 10.16
N VAL A 177 0.34 -2.86 9.70
CA VAL A 177 1.11 -1.94 10.55
C VAL A 177 0.89 -0.48 10.16
N ALA A 178 1.01 0.40 11.16
CA ALA A 178 1.08 1.83 10.98
C ALA A 178 2.53 2.31 11.19
N LEU A 179 2.92 3.34 10.44
CA LEU A 179 4.11 4.13 10.80
C LEU A 179 3.83 4.88 12.11
N PRO A 180 4.81 5.02 13.01
CA PRO A 180 4.63 5.76 14.25
C PRO A 180 4.36 7.24 13.98
N SER A 181 3.41 7.80 14.73
CA SER A 181 3.16 9.24 14.78
C SER A 181 4.44 9.99 15.18
N SER A 182 4.64 11.19 14.62
CA SER A 182 5.85 12.00 14.84
C SER A 182 6.21 12.17 16.33
N GLY A 183 7.26 11.49 16.79
CA GLY A 183 7.71 11.55 18.18
C GLY A 183 8.47 10.31 18.63
N GLU A 184 8.09 9.11 18.17
CA GLU A 184 8.89 7.90 18.43
C GLU A 184 10.20 7.93 17.64
N ARG A 185 11.30 7.62 18.32
CA ARG A 185 12.65 7.79 17.80
C ARG A 185 13.09 6.53 17.05
N ILE A 186 12.85 6.47 15.74
CA ILE A 186 13.43 5.42 14.90
C ILE A 186 14.96 5.58 14.89
N VAL A 187 15.67 4.66 15.53
CA VAL A 187 17.13 4.73 15.71
C VAL A 187 17.85 4.23 14.45
N HIS A 188 17.93 5.09 13.44
CA HIS A 188 18.79 4.84 12.29
C HIS A 188 20.25 5.22 12.60
N ASN A 189 21.16 4.24 12.47
CA ASN A 189 22.59 4.51 12.53
C ASN A 189 23.01 5.27 11.25
N ARG A 190 23.69 6.41 11.40
CA ARG A 190 23.83 7.46 10.36
C ARG A 190 24.73 7.11 9.16
N SER A 191 25.21 5.87 9.07
CA SER A 191 26.32 5.48 8.18
C SER A 191 25.89 4.87 6.83
N LEU A 192 24.59 4.86 6.51
CA LEU A 192 24.05 4.24 5.30
C LEU A 192 23.12 5.19 4.53
N ALA A 193 23.34 5.26 3.22
CA ALA A 193 22.45 5.96 2.31
C ALA A 193 21.19 5.13 2.07
N GLY A 194 20.01 5.67 2.41
CA GLY A 194 18.73 5.12 1.96
C GLY A 194 18.17 3.93 2.75
N VAL A 195 17.77 4.16 4.00
CA VAL A 195 16.57 3.49 4.53
C VAL A 195 15.37 4.32 4.05
N ARG A 196 14.54 3.78 3.17
CA ARG A 196 13.30 4.44 2.72
C ARG A 196 12.08 3.75 3.31
N LEU A 197 11.19 4.55 3.89
CA LEU A 197 9.94 4.13 4.52
C LEU A 197 8.77 4.68 3.72
N GLY A 198 7.77 3.85 3.42
CA GLY A 198 6.56 4.28 2.71
C GLY A 198 5.37 3.39 3.04
N SER A 199 4.15 3.94 3.02
CA SER A 199 2.93 3.16 3.19
C SER A 199 2.42 2.68 1.84
N ARG A 200 2.29 1.37 1.70
CA ARG A 200 1.83 0.71 0.48
C ARG A 200 0.40 0.17 0.71
N ASP A 201 -0.41 0.24 -0.35
CA ASP A 201 -1.71 -0.41 -0.53
C ASP A 201 -2.67 -0.34 0.68
N SER A 202 -3.67 0.55 0.57
CA SER A 202 -4.71 0.82 1.60
C SER A 202 -4.25 1.33 2.97
N GLU A 203 -3.02 1.83 3.12
CA GLU A 203 -2.46 2.32 4.41
C GLU A 203 -2.25 1.19 5.45
N GLU A 204 -2.31 -0.06 5.00
CA GLU A 204 -2.21 -1.26 5.83
C GLU A 204 -0.85 -1.98 5.68
N THR A 205 0.03 -1.57 4.75
CA THR A 205 1.39 -2.14 4.60
C THR A 205 2.44 -1.05 4.78
N VAL A 206 3.48 -1.30 5.57
CA VAL A 206 4.68 -0.45 5.61
C VAL A 206 5.82 -1.16 4.89
N ARG A 207 6.42 -0.47 3.94
CA ARG A 207 7.59 -0.92 3.19
C ARG A 207 8.85 -0.27 3.75
N ILE A 208 9.86 -1.09 4.00
CA ILE A 208 11.22 -0.69 4.35
C ILE A 208 12.13 -1.11 3.18
N VAL A 209 12.78 -0.16 2.53
CA VAL A 209 13.79 -0.41 1.50
C VAL A 209 15.16 -0.08 2.06
N LEU A 210 16.06 -1.06 2.06
CA LEU A 210 17.49 -0.85 2.32
C LEU A 210 18.23 -0.75 0.99
N ASP A 211 18.79 0.41 0.70
CA ASP A 211 19.72 0.62 -0.40
C ASP A 211 21.14 0.22 0.08
N LEU A 212 21.71 -0.88 -0.46
CA LEU A 212 22.98 -1.45 0.02
C LEU A 212 24.06 -1.46 -1.08
N PRO A 213 25.37 -1.41 -0.73
CA PRO A 213 26.42 -1.36 -1.76
C PRO A 213 26.48 -2.61 -2.65
N LYS A 214 26.39 -3.81 -2.05
CA LYS A 214 26.31 -5.12 -2.72
C LYS A 214 25.90 -6.21 -1.73
N ILE A 215 24.85 -6.98 -2.04
CA ILE A 215 24.30 -8.04 -1.17
C ILE A 215 24.54 -9.42 -1.80
N THR A 216 25.30 -10.30 -1.14
CA THR A 216 25.44 -11.69 -1.61
C THR A 216 24.25 -12.56 -1.20
N SER A 217 23.84 -12.47 0.07
CA SER A 217 22.72 -13.25 0.63
C SER A 217 21.97 -12.50 1.73
N HIS A 218 20.78 -12.99 2.07
CA HIS A 218 20.06 -12.64 3.30
C HIS A 218 19.45 -13.90 3.90
N ARG A 219 19.15 -13.90 5.20
CA ARG A 219 18.54 -15.01 5.94
C ARG A 219 17.54 -14.45 6.96
N LEU A 220 16.32 -14.97 6.93
CA LEU A 220 15.34 -14.69 7.98
C LEU A 220 15.69 -15.48 9.24
N LYS A 221 15.71 -14.81 10.40
CA LYS A 221 15.87 -15.45 11.72
C LYS A 221 14.58 -15.47 12.53
N SER A 222 13.56 -14.74 12.08
CA SER A 222 12.20 -14.75 12.60
C SER A 222 11.26 -15.69 11.82
N GLY A 223 10.23 -16.21 12.48
CA GLY A 223 9.13 -16.94 11.81
C GLY A 223 8.25 -16.03 10.94
N PRO A 224 7.29 -16.58 10.17
CA PRO A 224 6.49 -15.81 9.20
C PRO A 224 5.45 -14.85 9.82
N LYS A 225 5.04 -15.09 11.07
CA LYS A 225 4.27 -14.15 11.89
C LYS A 225 5.02 -13.89 13.19
N THR A 226 5.39 -12.64 13.46
CA THR A 226 6.28 -12.26 14.57
C THR A 226 6.06 -10.80 14.99
N SER A 227 6.34 -10.45 16.25
CA SER A 227 6.47 -9.05 16.69
C SER A 227 7.90 -8.51 16.58
N LYS A 228 8.86 -9.39 16.27
CA LYS A 228 10.28 -9.07 16.08
C LYS A 228 10.76 -9.74 14.79
N ILE A 229 10.93 -8.95 13.75
CA ILE A 229 11.42 -9.36 12.44
C ILE A 229 12.94 -9.20 12.45
N VAL A 230 13.68 -10.26 12.14
CA VAL A 230 15.16 -10.22 12.11
C VAL A 230 15.64 -10.78 10.78
N VAL A 231 16.40 -9.96 10.06
CA VAL A 231 17.00 -10.31 8.76
C VAL A 231 18.51 -10.15 8.84
N GLU A 232 19.22 -11.27 8.80
CA GLU A 232 20.66 -11.31 8.57
C GLU A 232 20.93 -11.01 7.09
N ILE A 233 21.90 -10.14 6.83
CA ILE A 233 22.34 -9.69 5.51
C ILE A 233 23.83 -9.97 5.41
N THR A 234 24.28 -10.47 4.26
CA THR A 234 25.68 -10.70 3.97
C THR A 234 26.18 -9.65 2.96
N PRO A 235 26.94 -8.63 3.39
CA PRO A 235 27.60 -7.68 2.50
C PRO A 235 28.73 -8.36 1.73
N ALA A 236 28.96 -7.95 0.48
CA ALA A 236 30.00 -8.56 -0.35
C ALA A 236 31.43 -8.46 0.22
N VAL A 237 31.75 -7.38 0.93
CA VAL A 237 33.07 -7.16 1.56
C VAL A 237 33.39 -8.25 2.61
N LEU A 238 32.38 -8.73 3.34
CA LEU A 238 32.54 -9.80 4.32
C LEU A 238 32.62 -11.19 3.67
N ALA A 239 31.97 -11.39 2.51
CA ALA A 239 32.05 -12.65 1.77
C ALA A 239 33.49 -12.94 1.28
N GLU A 240 34.20 -11.91 0.80
CA GLU A 240 35.60 -12.02 0.34
C GLU A 240 36.57 -12.30 1.50
N GLN A 241 36.29 -11.79 2.71
CA GLN A 241 37.04 -12.11 3.92
C GLN A 241 36.79 -13.54 4.41
N MET A 242 35.54 -14.03 4.35
CA MET A 242 35.24 -15.42 4.72
C MET A 242 35.79 -16.46 3.74
N THR A 243 35.94 -16.12 2.46
CA THR A 243 36.62 -17.00 1.48
C THR A 243 38.15 -16.99 1.58
N SER A 244 38.77 -15.88 2.02
CA SER A 244 40.23 -15.80 2.16
C SER A 244 40.78 -16.38 3.48
N GLY A 245 39.93 -16.54 4.50
CA GLY A 245 40.29 -17.18 5.77
C GLY A 245 40.52 -18.71 5.72
N ALA A 246 40.26 -19.37 4.60
CA ALA A 246 40.31 -20.83 4.47
C ALA A 246 41.72 -21.42 4.22
N THR A 247 42.77 -20.60 4.15
CA THR A 247 44.12 -21.02 3.72
C THR A 247 45.26 -20.62 4.67
N THR A 248 45.26 -21.19 5.88
CA THR A 248 46.49 -21.41 6.67
C THR A 248 46.48 -22.79 7.36
N LYS A 249 47.45 -23.65 7.01
CA LYS A 249 47.66 -24.99 7.61
C LYS A 249 48.71 -24.96 8.73
N SER A 250 48.42 -25.59 9.88
CA SER A 250 49.35 -26.13 10.90
C SER A 250 48.55 -26.79 12.03
N LEU A 251 48.85 -27.95 12.65
CA LEU A 251 49.71 -29.10 12.32
C LEU A 251 49.14 -30.37 13.04
N ILE A 252 49.79 -31.54 12.92
CA ILE A 252 49.36 -32.87 13.44
C ILE A 252 50.30 -33.27 14.61
N PRO A 253 49.86 -33.66 15.84
CA PRO A 253 49.53 -35.05 16.32
C PRO A 253 48.43 -35.95 15.74
N ALA A 254 48.59 -37.28 15.86
CA ALA A 254 47.60 -38.34 15.56
C ALA A 254 47.18 -39.15 16.81
N GLY A 255 46.00 -39.79 16.80
CA GLY A 255 45.53 -40.58 17.95
C GLY A 255 44.29 -41.48 17.77
N ARG A 256 44.49 -42.68 17.20
CA ARG A 256 43.70 -43.94 17.29
C ARG A 256 42.21 -44.01 16.90
N LEU A 257 41.88 -45.15 16.29
CA LEU A 257 40.54 -45.67 15.99
C LEU A 257 39.81 -46.16 17.25
N ALA A 258 38.47 -46.10 17.22
CA ALA A 258 37.62 -47.22 17.63
C ALA A 258 36.26 -47.16 16.89
N SER A 259 35.76 -48.32 16.48
CA SER A 259 34.53 -48.51 15.73
C SER A 259 33.41 -49.15 16.55
N SER A 260 32.16 -48.86 16.27
CA SER A 260 31.09 -49.87 16.36
C SER A 260 29.98 -49.64 15.32
N LYS A 261 29.64 -50.70 14.60
CA LYS A 261 28.49 -50.78 13.67
C LYS A 261 27.23 -51.20 14.46
N GLY A 262 26.04 -50.94 13.90
CA GLY A 262 24.79 -51.51 14.40
C GLY A 262 23.55 -51.11 13.58
N GLU A 263 23.31 -51.82 12.48
CA GLU A 263 22.00 -51.93 11.80
C GLU A 263 21.56 -53.42 11.85
N PRO A 264 20.38 -53.82 11.35
CA PRO A 264 19.05 -53.48 11.87
C PRO A 264 18.21 -54.76 12.11
N ALA A 265 16.94 -54.66 12.52
CA ALA A 265 15.99 -55.78 12.50
C ALA A 265 14.56 -55.33 12.14
N ALA A 266 13.86 -56.16 11.38
CA ALA A 266 12.52 -55.90 10.83
C ALA A 266 11.41 -56.65 11.59
N GLY A 267 10.14 -56.24 11.41
CA GLY A 267 8.98 -56.97 11.95
C GLY A 267 7.65 -56.20 11.84
N GLN A 268 6.86 -56.52 10.81
CA GLN A 268 5.45 -56.15 10.58
C GLN A 268 4.53 -57.35 10.97
N PRO A 269 3.18 -57.36 10.82
CA PRO A 269 2.18 -56.30 10.51
C PRO A 269 0.81 -56.41 11.29
N THR A 270 -0.18 -55.59 10.87
CA THR A 270 -1.67 -55.80 10.90
C THR A 270 -2.41 -55.87 12.25
N THR A 271 -3.56 -55.19 12.43
CA THR A 271 -4.87 -55.58 11.84
C THR A 271 -5.82 -54.42 11.48
N VAL A 272 -6.78 -54.76 10.60
CA VAL A 272 -7.95 -53.96 10.17
C VAL A 272 -9.20 -54.57 10.81
N ILE A 273 -10.22 -53.76 11.14
CA ILE A 273 -11.61 -54.23 11.33
C ILE A 273 -12.58 -53.22 10.68
N GLU A 274 -13.49 -53.75 9.86
CA GLU A 274 -14.66 -53.09 9.24
C GLU A 274 -15.96 -53.77 9.71
N GLU A 275 -17.13 -53.27 9.26
CA GLU A 275 -18.50 -53.85 9.42
C GLU A 275 -19.12 -53.73 10.84
N LYS A 276 -20.45 -53.68 11.10
CA LYS A 276 -21.71 -53.55 10.30
C LYS A 276 -22.83 -52.94 11.21
N SER A 277 -24.10 -53.37 11.15
CA SER A 277 -25.22 -52.62 10.52
C SER A 277 -26.57 -52.87 11.24
N GLU A 278 -27.67 -52.29 10.73
CA GLU A 278 -29.10 -52.61 11.04
C GLU A 278 -29.68 -52.10 12.40
N GLN A 279 -30.75 -51.27 12.39
CA GLN A 279 -32.20 -51.57 12.53
C GLN A 279 -32.63 -52.10 13.93
N SER A 280 -33.77 -51.74 14.55
CA SER A 280 -34.85 -50.76 14.28
C SER A 280 -35.86 -50.70 15.44
N ALA A 281 -36.49 -49.54 15.72
CA ALA A 281 -37.77 -49.33 16.44
C ALA A 281 -37.88 -49.85 17.91
N GLU A 282 -38.76 -49.40 18.81
CA GLU A 282 -39.74 -48.28 18.88
C GLU A 282 -40.07 -48.02 20.37
N GLN A 283 -40.04 -46.78 20.89
CA GLN A 283 -41.03 -46.33 21.88
C GLN A 283 -41.05 -44.80 22.08
N ARG A 284 -42.27 -44.27 22.23
CA ARG A 284 -42.64 -42.85 22.42
C ARG A 284 -42.68 -42.54 23.93
N ALA A 285 -42.71 -41.31 24.44
CA ALA A 285 -42.68 -39.95 23.90
C ALA A 285 -42.08 -39.02 24.97
N ASP A 286 -41.62 -37.81 24.61
CA ASP A 286 -42.38 -36.62 25.00
C ASP A 286 -41.90 -35.33 24.32
N ILE A 287 -42.81 -34.35 24.27
CA ILE A 287 -42.71 -33.18 23.39
C ILE A 287 -42.02 -32.02 24.12
N ASN A 288 -40.98 -31.44 23.51
CA ASN A 288 -40.71 -30.02 23.70
C ASN A 288 -40.02 -29.40 22.47
N SER A 289 -40.68 -28.43 21.85
CA SER A 289 -40.27 -27.80 20.60
C SER A 289 -39.11 -26.82 20.83
N LYS A 290 -37.87 -27.32 20.86
CA LYS A 290 -36.70 -26.48 20.60
C LYS A 290 -36.58 -26.27 19.09
N ALA A 291 -36.72 -25.01 18.65
CA ALA A 291 -36.29 -24.62 17.33
C ALA A 291 -34.79 -24.92 17.19
N ILE A 292 -34.46 -25.91 16.37
CA ILE A 292 -33.10 -26.13 15.92
C ILE A 292 -32.81 -25.01 14.93
N THR A 293 -32.29 -23.89 15.43
CA THR A 293 -31.66 -22.89 14.58
C THR A 293 -30.43 -23.55 13.98
N THR A 294 -30.60 -24.13 12.80
CA THR A 294 -29.51 -24.69 12.01
C THR A 294 -28.57 -23.52 11.73
N THR A 295 -27.46 -23.47 12.46
CA THR A 295 -26.33 -22.58 12.13
C THR A 295 -25.75 -23.11 10.83
N THR A 296 -26.31 -22.62 9.72
CA THR A 296 -25.67 -22.67 8.41
C THR A 296 -24.39 -21.85 8.50
N THR A 297 -23.34 -22.50 9.00
CA THR A 297 -21.97 -22.10 8.77
C THR A 297 -21.82 -21.92 7.28
N LYS A 298 -21.75 -20.66 6.83
CA LYS A 298 -21.52 -20.33 5.43
C LYS A 298 -20.28 -21.12 5.01
N PRO A 299 -20.36 -22.01 4.00
CA PRO A 299 -19.22 -22.86 3.65
C PRO A 299 -17.98 -22.01 3.45
N ALA A 300 -16.85 -22.47 4.00
CA ALA A 300 -15.57 -21.80 3.78
C ALA A 300 -15.36 -21.67 2.27
N VAL A 301 -15.30 -20.42 1.77
CA VAL A 301 -15.21 -20.17 0.33
C VAL A 301 -13.84 -20.64 -0.13
N LEU A 302 -13.81 -21.84 -0.71
CA LEU A 302 -12.59 -22.47 -1.20
C LEU A 302 -11.83 -21.51 -2.11
N PRO A 303 -10.49 -21.37 -1.95
CA PRO A 303 -9.69 -20.51 -2.82
C PRO A 303 -9.93 -20.82 -4.30
N VAL A 304 -9.88 -19.78 -5.12
CA VAL A 304 -9.79 -19.90 -6.58
C VAL A 304 -8.54 -20.68 -6.92
N GLN A 305 -8.66 -21.73 -7.72
CA GLN A 305 -7.52 -22.44 -8.28
C GLN A 305 -7.12 -21.73 -9.57
N VAL A 306 -5.87 -21.28 -9.65
CA VAL A 306 -5.23 -20.91 -10.91
C VAL A 306 -4.71 -22.20 -11.53
N THR A 307 -5.34 -22.65 -12.61
CA THR A 307 -5.16 -23.99 -13.17
C THR A 307 -4.22 -24.02 -14.37
N ASP A 308 -4.11 -22.92 -15.13
CA ASP A 308 -3.19 -22.80 -16.26
C ASP A 308 -2.82 -21.33 -16.52
N ILE A 309 -1.65 -21.10 -17.13
CA ILE A 309 -1.12 -19.77 -17.44
C ILE A 309 -0.46 -19.83 -18.83
N ILE A 310 -1.14 -19.23 -19.81
CA ILE A 310 -0.80 -19.32 -21.22
C ILE A 310 -0.30 -17.96 -21.72
N CYS A 311 0.83 -17.97 -22.41
CA CYS A 311 1.44 -16.79 -23.01
C CYS A 311 1.12 -16.72 -24.50
N HIS A 312 0.54 -15.61 -24.95
CA HIS A 312 0.17 -15.38 -26.34
C HIS A 312 0.87 -14.12 -26.88
N PRO A 313 2.04 -14.24 -27.52
CA PRO A 313 2.57 -13.17 -28.36
C PRO A 313 1.62 -13.01 -29.55
N ARG A 314 0.93 -11.87 -29.67
CA ARG A 314 -0.06 -11.64 -30.74
C ARG A 314 0.60 -11.01 -31.97
N ASP A 315 1.48 -10.03 -31.74
CA ASP A 315 2.31 -9.34 -32.74
C ASP A 315 3.57 -8.76 -32.03
N GLU A 316 4.30 -7.82 -32.64
CA GLU A 316 5.51 -7.21 -32.06
C GLU A 316 5.23 -6.20 -30.91
N ASP A 317 4.00 -5.71 -30.83
CA ASP A 317 3.56 -4.66 -29.93
C ASP A 317 2.56 -5.20 -28.89
N THR A 318 1.86 -6.31 -29.18
CA THR A 318 0.77 -6.85 -28.38
C THR A 318 1.11 -8.22 -27.80
N PHE A 319 1.09 -8.34 -26.47
CA PHE A 319 1.26 -9.61 -25.77
C PHE A 319 0.12 -9.85 -24.79
N GLU A 320 -0.46 -11.06 -24.78
CA GLU A 320 -1.50 -11.42 -23.82
C GLU A 320 -1.02 -12.53 -22.86
N VAL A 321 -1.23 -12.31 -21.56
CA VAL A 321 -1.12 -13.37 -20.54
C VAL A 321 -2.52 -13.82 -20.17
N GLU A 322 -2.86 -15.05 -20.52
CA GLU A 322 -4.11 -15.70 -20.14
C GLU A 322 -3.88 -16.49 -18.85
N VAL A 323 -4.69 -16.23 -17.83
CA VAL A 323 -4.69 -16.97 -16.56
C VAL A 323 -6.03 -17.67 -16.42
N VAL A 324 -6.01 -19.00 -16.48
CA VAL A 324 -7.21 -19.84 -16.37
C VAL A 324 -7.48 -20.14 -14.90
N THR A 325 -8.75 -20.04 -14.50
CA THR A 325 -9.18 -20.32 -13.12
C THR A 325 -10.36 -21.29 -13.05
N ASP A 326 -10.51 -22.00 -11.93
CA ASP A 326 -11.64 -22.92 -11.70
C ASP A 326 -13.00 -22.22 -11.58
N LYS A 327 -12.99 -20.94 -11.19
CA LYS A 327 -14.17 -20.09 -11.00
C LYS A 327 -13.79 -18.60 -11.15
N PRO A 328 -14.76 -17.66 -11.22
CA PRO A 328 -14.46 -16.24 -11.38
C PRO A 328 -13.56 -15.71 -10.25
N ALA A 329 -12.56 -14.93 -10.62
CA ALA A 329 -11.49 -14.50 -9.73
C ALA A 329 -11.46 -12.98 -9.56
N GLU A 330 -11.30 -12.50 -8.32
CA GLU A 330 -11.05 -11.09 -8.05
C GLU A 330 -9.57 -10.77 -8.14
N TYR A 331 -9.24 -9.69 -8.83
CA TYR A 331 -7.85 -9.30 -9.09
C TYR A 331 -7.61 -7.80 -8.92
N GLN A 332 -6.34 -7.46 -8.74
CA GLN A 332 -5.81 -6.11 -8.87
C GLN A 332 -4.62 -6.12 -9.84
N THR A 333 -4.35 -4.99 -10.51
CA THR A 333 -3.16 -4.85 -11.36
C THR A 333 -2.31 -3.68 -10.92
N TRP A 334 -1.00 -3.90 -10.97
CA TRP A 334 0.02 -2.94 -10.55
C TRP A 334 1.06 -2.76 -11.64
N ILE A 335 1.59 -1.55 -11.77
CA ILE A 335 2.72 -1.23 -12.63
C ILE A 335 3.89 -0.86 -11.72
N TYR A 336 5.05 -1.43 -11.95
CA TYR A 336 6.31 -1.06 -11.30
C TYR A 336 7.33 -0.61 -12.34
N ARG A 337 8.23 0.27 -11.88
CA ARG A 337 9.43 0.70 -12.59
C ARG A 337 10.64 0.21 -11.80
N ASN A 338 11.73 -0.03 -12.52
CA ASN A 338 13.00 -0.50 -11.95
C ASN A 338 12.84 -1.82 -11.15
N PRO A 339 12.92 -3.00 -11.81
CA PRO A 339 12.73 -3.20 -13.24
C PRO A 339 11.27 -2.94 -13.64
N ASP A 340 11.03 -2.72 -14.91
CA ASP A 340 9.68 -2.46 -15.41
C ASP A 340 8.87 -3.76 -15.38
N ARG A 341 7.69 -3.72 -14.75
CA ARG A 341 6.93 -4.95 -14.46
C ARG A 341 5.45 -4.67 -14.30
N VAL A 342 4.62 -5.61 -14.73
CA VAL A 342 3.19 -5.68 -14.37
C VAL A 342 2.97 -6.82 -13.37
N TYR A 343 2.23 -6.58 -12.29
CA TYR A 343 1.67 -7.65 -11.47
C TYR A 343 0.17 -7.77 -11.73
N LEU A 344 -0.31 -9.00 -11.90
CA LEU A 344 -1.70 -9.38 -11.69
C LEU A 344 -1.78 -10.12 -10.34
N ASP A 345 -2.41 -9.50 -9.35
CA ASP A 345 -2.60 -10.05 -8.02
C ASP A 345 -4.01 -10.63 -7.92
N ILE A 346 -4.14 -11.94 -7.72
CA ILE A 346 -5.40 -12.67 -7.67
C ILE A 346 -5.71 -13.04 -6.21
N SER A 347 -6.81 -12.49 -5.70
CA SER A 347 -7.21 -12.57 -4.29
C SER A 347 -7.97 -13.86 -3.99
N ASN A 348 -7.76 -14.40 -2.79
CA ASN A 348 -8.29 -15.70 -2.34
C ASN A 348 -7.99 -16.82 -3.35
N ALA A 349 -6.74 -16.92 -3.80
CA ALA A 349 -6.34 -17.87 -4.83
C ALA A 349 -5.12 -18.74 -4.44
N THR A 350 -5.04 -19.92 -5.05
CA THR A 350 -3.90 -20.85 -4.99
C THR A 350 -3.49 -21.33 -6.39
N LEU A 351 -2.19 -21.56 -6.60
CA LEU A 351 -1.67 -22.23 -7.79
C LEU A 351 -1.99 -23.72 -7.72
N CYS A 352 -2.58 -24.27 -8.79
CA CYS A 352 -2.85 -25.70 -8.91
C CYS A 352 -1.65 -26.40 -9.57
N GLY A 353 -0.63 -26.72 -8.77
CA GLY A 353 0.61 -27.33 -9.22
C GLY A 353 1.81 -26.38 -9.23
N GLU A 354 2.95 -26.87 -9.74
CA GLU A 354 4.17 -26.07 -9.86
C GLU A 354 4.22 -25.37 -11.23
N PHE A 355 4.39 -24.05 -11.21
CA PHE A 355 4.58 -23.23 -12.40
C PHE A 355 6.02 -22.73 -12.44
N GLY A 356 6.70 -22.97 -13.57
CA GLY A 356 8.03 -22.41 -13.82
C GLY A 356 7.99 -20.98 -14.34
N ASP A 357 9.17 -20.35 -14.43
CA ASP A 357 9.33 -19.05 -15.09
C ASP A 357 9.17 -19.20 -16.61
N LEU A 358 8.12 -18.61 -17.18
CA LEU A 358 7.78 -18.64 -18.60
C LEU A 358 8.53 -17.53 -19.34
N MET A 359 9.83 -17.72 -19.60
CA MET A 359 10.66 -16.77 -20.35
C MET A 359 10.12 -16.52 -21.76
N GLN A 360 10.19 -15.27 -22.23
CA GLN A 360 9.62 -14.84 -23.52
C GLN A 360 10.68 -14.15 -24.38
N ASP A 361 10.71 -14.50 -25.68
CA ASP A 361 11.42 -13.74 -26.71
C ASP A 361 10.43 -12.78 -27.37
N HIS A 362 10.12 -11.67 -26.68
CA HIS A 362 9.14 -10.69 -27.14
C HIS A 362 9.62 -9.25 -26.87
N ARG A 363 9.30 -8.33 -27.78
CA ARG A 363 9.77 -6.94 -27.75
C ARG A 363 9.37 -6.19 -26.48
N LEU A 364 8.22 -6.53 -25.88
CA LEU A 364 7.73 -5.94 -24.62
C LEU A 364 7.92 -6.81 -23.37
N VAL A 365 7.96 -8.13 -23.50
CA VAL A 365 7.86 -9.07 -22.36
C VAL A 365 9.10 -9.94 -22.31
N LEU A 366 9.76 -9.97 -21.16
CA LEU A 366 10.95 -10.79 -20.89
C LEU A 366 10.58 -12.15 -20.29
N GLY A 367 9.50 -12.22 -19.52
CA GLY A 367 9.05 -13.44 -18.88
C GLY A 367 7.81 -13.26 -18.02
N VAL A 368 7.07 -14.35 -17.82
CA VAL A 368 5.91 -14.42 -16.93
C VAL A 368 6.22 -15.40 -15.81
N ARG A 369 6.13 -14.94 -14.56
CA ARG A 369 6.55 -15.66 -13.36
C ARG A 369 5.41 -15.77 -12.36
N PRO A 370 4.67 -16.89 -12.34
CA PRO A 370 3.61 -17.16 -11.38
C PRO A 370 4.21 -17.42 -9.99
N MET A 371 3.62 -16.85 -8.95
CA MET A 371 4.13 -17.01 -7.59
C MET A 371 3.02 -16.99 -6.54
N GLN A 372 2.92 -18.06 -5.74
CA GLN A 372 2.12 -18.07 -4.52
C GLN A 372 2.77 -17.13 -3.49
N GLN A 373 2.14 -16.00 -3.17
CA GLN A 373 2.66 -15.06 -2.16
C GLN A 373 2.40 -15.53 -0.73
N ASN A 374 1.22 -16.12 -0.53
CA ASN A 374 0.74 -16.73 0.71
C ASN A 374 -0.53 -17.54 0.38
N SER A 375 -1.13 -18.22 1.37
CA SER A 375 -2.30 -19.10 1.19
C SER A 375 -3.58 -18.46 0.61
N GLY A 376 -3.63 -17.14 0.43
CA GLY A 376 -4.77 -16.45 -0.18
C GLY A 376 -4.41 -15.42 -1.25
N LEU A 377 -3.20 -15.47 -1.82
CA LEU A 377 -2.74 -14.55 -2.86
C LEU A 377 -1.81 -15.24 -3.85
N VAL A 378 -2.23 -15.31 -5.11
CA VAL A 378 -1.37 -15.61 -6.27
C VAL A 378 -0.97 -14.29 -6.93
N ARG A 379 0.29 -14.15 -7.31
CA ARG A 379 0.81 -13.03 -8.10
C ARG A 379 1.39 -13.56 -9.40
N ILE A 380 0.92 -13.04 -10.53
CA ILE A 380 1.53 -13.27 -11.84
C ILE A 380 2.43 -12.07 -12.13
N ALA A 381 3.74 -12.30 -12.17
CA ALA A 381 4.74 -11.28 -12.39
C ALA A 381 5.22 -11.28 -13.84
N ILE A 382 4.87 -10.23 -14.57
CA ILE A 382 5.17 -10.07 -15.99
C ILE A 382 6.32 -9.06 -16.10
N ASP A 383 7.53 -9.56 -16.30
CA ASP A 383 8.74 -8.75 -16.47
C ASP A 383 8.76 -8.13 -17.87
N MET A 384 8.97 -6.81 -17.93
CA MET A 384 8.84 -6.03 -19.16
C MET A 384 10.20 -5.45 -19.61
N THR A 385 10.35 -5.25 -20.91
CA THR A 385 11.51 -4.51 -21.47
C THR A 385 11.43 -3.01 -21.19
N ARG A 386 10.20 -2.49 -21.09
CA ARG A 386 9.80 -1.10 -20.85
C ARG A 386 8.43 -1.06 -20.16
N VAL A 387 8.05 0.08 -19.59
CA VAL A 387 6.67 0.28 -19.09
C VAL A 387 5.63 0.00 -20.19
N ALA A 388 4.56 -0.68 -19.81
CA ALA A 388 3.43 -1.06 -20.67
C ALA A 388 2.10 -0.56 -20.09
N ALA A 389 1.05 -0.65 -20.90
CA ALA A 389 -0.29 -0.18 -20.59
C ALA A 389 -1.28 -1.36 -20.40
N PRO A 390 -1.24 -2.09 -19.27
CA PRO A 390 -2.01 -3.32 -19.09
C PRO A 390 -3.54 -3.09 -19.02
N VAL A 391 -4.26 -3.83 -19.86
CA VAL A 391 -5.73 -3.99 -19.86
C VAL A 391 -6.05 -5.42 -19.42
N VAL A 392 -7.02 -5.60 -18.51
CA VAL A 392 -7.47 -6.95 -18.12
C VAL A 392 -8.92 -7.17 -18.55
N ARG A 393 -9.16 -8.24 -19.29
CA ARG A 393 -10.51 -8.73 -19.65
C ARG A 393 -10.84 -9.95 -18.78
N ARG A 394 -12.11 -10.07 -18.38
CA ARG A 394 -12.65 -11.23 -17.65
C ARG A 394 -13.53 -12.03 -18.61
N GLU A 395 -13.31 -13.34 -18.68
CA GLU A 395 -14.21 -14.29 -19.32
C GLU A 395 -14.69 -15.29 -18.26
N ASN A 396 -15.94 -15.74 -18.37
CA ASN A 396 -16.60 -16.54 -17.32
C ASN A 396 -16.82 -18.02 -17.73
N ASP A 397 -16.79 -18.33 -19.02
CA ASP A 397 -16.96 -19.69 -19.54
C ASP A 397 -16.03 -19.94 -20.73
N PRO A 398 -14.89 -20.64 -20.52
CA PRO A 398 -14.30 -20.97 -19.22
C PRO A 398 -13.83 -19.71 -18.47
N CYS A 399 -13.60 -19.82 -17.16
CA CYS A 399 -13.13 -18.69 -16.34
C CYS A 399 -11.68 -18.32 -16.67
N ARG A 400 -11.46 -17.09 -17.18
CA ARG A 400 -10.15 -16.57 -17.58
C ARG A 400 -9.96 -15.10 -17.19
N LEU A 401 -8.74 -14.75 -16.81
CA LEU A 401 -8.25 -13.38 -16.75
C LEU A 401 -7.23 -13.18 -17.87
N ILE A 402 -7.54 -12.34 -18.86
CA ILE A 402 -6.64 -12.06 -19.99
C ILE A 402 -6.03 -10.67 -19.80
N VAL A 403 -4.73 -10.61 -19.56
CA VAL A 403 -3.94 -9.37 -19.44
C VAL A 403 -3.34 -9.03 -20.80
N SER A 404 -3.93 -8.08 -21.53
CA SER A 404 -3.31 -7.50 -22.74
C SER A 404 -2.28 -6.46 -22.34
N LEU A 405 -1.12 -6.50 -23.00
CA LEU A 405 0.04 -5.65 -22.79
C LEU A 405 0.43 -5.00 -24.11
N GLU A 406 0.28 -3.68 -24.17
CA GLU A 406 0.61 -2.83 -25.31
C GLU A 406 1.54 -1.70 -24.86
N PRO A 407 2.29 -1.05 -25.77
CA PRO A 407 3.02 0.17 -25.44
C PRO A 407 2.03 1.28 -25.06
N PRO A 408 2.31 2.13 -24.05
CA PRO A 408 1.43 3.24 -23.72
C PRO A 408 1.25 4.21 -24.90
N LYS A 409 0.07 4.82 -25.01
CA LYS A 409 -0.17 5.88 -26.02
C LYS A 409 0.84 7.00 -25.89
N ALA A 410 1.23 7.59 -27.02
CA ALA A 410 2.30 8.59 -27.10
C ALA A 410 3.70 8.12 -26.62
N SER A 411 3.89 6.84 -26.28
CA SER A 411 5.23 6.28 -26.07
C SER A 411 5.90 5.89 -27.40
N GLY A 412 7.19 5.58 -27.36
CA GLY A 412 8.05 5.35 -28.53
C GLY A 412 8.64 6.66 -29.08
N GLY A 413 9.82 6.55 -29.70
CA GLY A 413 10.62 7.68 -30.15
C GLY A 413 11.36 8.35 -28.99
N SER A 414 11.58 9.67 -29.11
CA SER A 414 12.23 10.53 -28.12
C SER A 414 11.29 11.62 -27.61
N LEU A 415 11.60 12.25 -26.48
CA LEU A 415 10.86 13.43 -25.99
C LEU A 415 10.83 14.57 -27.04
N ALA A 416 11.88 14.72 -27.84
CA ALA A 416 11.98 15.74 -28.88
C ALA A 416 10.86 15.68 -29.95
N SER A 417 10.20 14.53 -30.11
CA SER A 417 9.07 14.38 -31.04
C SER A 417 7.70 14.51 -30.39
N LYS A 418 7.58 15.09 -29.19
CA LYS A 418 6.32 15.16 -28.42
C LYS A 418 5.87 16.60 -28.15
N ILE A 419 4.56 16.81 -28.19
CA ILE A 419 3.89 18.00 -27.68
C ILE A 419 3.38 17.71 -26.27
N ILE A 420 3.96 18.35 -25.27
CA ILE A 420 3.66 18.11 -23.86
C ILE A 420 3.02 19.37 -23.27
N VAL A 421 1.79 19.24 -22.79
CA VAL A 421 1.10 20.35 -22.11
C VAL A 421 1.24 20.20 -20.61
N ILE A 422 1.88 21.20 -20.01
CA ILE A 422 2.07 21.32 -18.58
C ILE A 422 1.02 22.29 -18.04
N ASP A 423 0.27 21.85 -17.03
CA ASP A 423 -0.81 22.61 -16.40
C ASP A 423 -0.44 22.95 -14.95
N PRO A 424 0.10 24.15 -14.68
CA PRO A 424 0.28 24.60 -13.31
C PRO A 424 -1.10 24.84 -12.68
N GLY A 425 -1.42 24.03 -11.68
CA GLY A 425 -2.70 24.04 -10.98
C GLY A 425 -3.09 25.43 -10.45
N HIS A 426 -4.38 25.72 -10.42
CA HIS A 426 -4.94 27.02 -10.02
C HIS A 426 -4.44 28.20 -10.89
N GLY A 427 -4.26 29.38 -10.31
CA GLY A 427 -4.03 30.65 -11.02
C GLY A 427 -5.25 31.56 -10.92
N GLY A 428 -5.04 32.88 -10.84
CA GLY A 428 -6.10 33.86 -10.68
C GLY A 428 -6.18 34.54 -9.31
N PRO A 429 -6.96 35.63 -9.20
CA PRO A 429 -7.26 36.29 -7.93
C PRO A 429 -8.29 35.49 -7.10
N GLY A 430 -8.43 35.86 -5.83
CA GLY A 430 -9.47 35.36 -4.94
C GLY A 430 -9.31 33.90 -4.47
N SER A 431 -10.33 33.38 -3.78
CA SER A 431 -10.34 32.02 -3.22
C SER A 431 -10.38 30.93 -4.30
N ALA A 432 -11.03 31.19 -5.44
CA ALA A 432 -11.13 30.24 -6.55
C ALA A 432 -9.78 30.01 -7.28
N GLY A 433 -8.92 31.03 -7.34
CA GLY A 433 -7.67 31.00 -8.11
C GLY A 433 -6.38 30.75 -7.30
N ARG A 434 -6.39 30.86 -5.98
CA ARG A 434 -5.16 30.78 -5.17
C ARG A 434 -4.66 29.35 -4.85
N GLY A 435 -5.57 28.37 -4.88
CA GLY A 435 -5.32 27.01 -4.38
C GLY A 435 -5.29 26.93 -2.85
N ALA A 436 -4.61 25.90 -2.33
CA ALA A 436 -4.32 25.80 -0.90
C ALA A 436 -3.32 26.88 -0.42
N ILE A 437 -3.28 27.10 0.90
CA ILE A 437 -2.34 28.01 1.55
C ILE A 437 -1.61 27.21 2.63
N GLY A 438 -0.27 27.28 2.63
CA GLY A 438 0.57 26.64 3.63
C GLY A 438 0.62 27.35 4.98
N CYS A 439 1.29 26.73 5.95
CA CYS A 439 1.36 27.20 7.34
C CYS A 439 1.96 28.61 7.46
N ASN A 440 2.87 28.97 6.56
CA ASN A 440 3.59 30.23 6.52
C ASN A 440 3.11 31.16 5.39
N GLY A 441 1.93 30.89 4.81
CA GLY A 441 1.32 31.72 3.77
C GLY A 441 1.71 31.37 2.34
N THR A 442 2.46 30.28 2.11
CA THR A 442 2.82 29.81 0.77
C THR A 442 1.55 29.52 -0.03
N MET A 443 1.38 30.15 -1.20
CA MET A 443 0.22 29.92 -2.06
C MET A 443 0.52 28.84 -3.09
N GLU A 444 -0.34 27.82 -3.16
CA GLU A 444 -0.18 26.69 -4.07
C GLU A 444 -0.02 27.13 -5.52
N LYS A 445 -0.82 28.11 -5.98
CA LYS A 445 -0.71 28.65 -7.35
C LYS A 445 0.70 29.14 -7.73
N VAL A 446 1.47 29.64 -6.77
CA VAL A 446 2.81 30.19 -7.01
C VAL A 446 3.82 29.05 -7.18
N VAL A 447 3.83 28.09 -6.24
CA VAL A 447 4.73 26.94 -6.29
C VAL A 447 4.43 26.06 -7.51
N ASN A 448 3.16 25.83 -7.82
CA ASN A 448 2.74 25.07 -9.02
C ASN A 448 3.32 25.70 -10.29
N LEU A 449 3.29 27.04 -10.41
CA LEU A 449 3.87 27.76 -11.55
C LEU A 449 5.39 27.64 -11.60
N GLN A 450 6.07 27.91 -10.48
CA GLN A 450 7.55 27.86 -10.41
C GLN A 450 8.10 26.48 -10.80
N ILE A 451 7.47 25.39 -10.36
CA ILE A 451 7.87 24.03 -10.73
C ILE A 451 7.53 23.75 -12.20
N ALA A 452 6.35 24.16 -12.67
CA ALA A 452 5.95 23.99 -14.07
C ALA A 452 6.86 24.74 -15.06
N GLU A 453 7.32 25.94 -14.73
CA GLU A 453 8.27 26.72 -15.54
C GLU A 453 9.64 26.04 -15.64
N ARG A 454 10.12 25.42 -14.55
CA ARG A 454 11.35 24.61 -14.57
C ARG A 454 11.19 23.38 -15.46
N VAL A 455 10.06 22.67 -15.35
CA VAL A 455 9.73 21.54 -16.23
C VAL A 455 9.67 21.97 -17.70
N ASP A 456 9.02 23.10 -18.01
CA ASP A 456 8.93 23.66 -19.36
C ASP A 456 10.31 23.99 -19.97
N GLN A 457 11.20 24.59 -19.18
CA GLN A 457 12.58 24.87 -19.60
C GLN A 457 13.40 23.59 -19.83
N LEU A 458 13.25 22.58 -18.98
CA LEU A 458 13.97 21.31 -19.11
C LEU A 458 13.45 20.48 -20.30
N LEU A 459 12.14 20.41 -20.50
CA LEU A 459 11.55 19.74 -21.68
C LEU A 459 12.00 20.37 -23.00
N LYS A 460 12.12 21.70 -23.05
CA LYS A 460 12.66 22.40 -24.23
C LYS A 460 14.15 22.12 -24.47
N LYS A 461 14.94 21.85 -23.43
CA LYS A 461 16.34 21.40 -23.57
C LYS A 461 16.44 19.97 -24.11
N GLU A 462 15.48 19.10 -23.75
CA GLU A 462 15.29 17.78 -24.36
C GLU A 462 14.66 17.84 -25.78
N GLY A 463 14.45 19.05 -26.33
CA GLY A 463 13.89 19.28 -27.66
C GLY A 463 12.37 19.15 -27.77
N ALA A 464 11.66 18.86 -26.67
CA ALA A 464 10.21 18.66 -26.68
C ALA A 464 9.44 19.98 -26.87
N CYS A 465 8.28 19.90 -27.52
CA CYS A 465 7.36 21.04 -27.64
C CYS A 465 6.54 21.19 -26.35
N SER A 466 7.12 21.83 -25.34
CA SER A 466 6.46 22.12 -24.06
C SER A 466 5.61 23.40 -24.11
N ILE A 467 4.37 23.31 -23.66
CA ILE A 467 3.40 24.42 -23.63
C ILE A 467 2.72 24.47 -22.26
N LEU A 468 2.84 25.61 -21.57
CA LEU A 468 2.16 25.87 -20.30
C LEU A 468 0.72 26.36 -20.52
N THR A 469 -0.24 25.88 -19.72
CA THR A 469 -1.64 26.39 -19.77
C THR A 469 -1.76 27.84 -19.31
N ARG A 470 -0.96 28.26 -18.32
CA ARG A 470 -0.80 29.66 -17.85
C ARG A 470 0.67 30.02 -17.63
N ARG A 471 1.00 31.31 -17.69
CA ARG A 471 2.37 31.85 -17.56
C ARG A 471 2.54 32.87 -16.42
N ASP A 472 1.52 33.03 -15.59
CA ASP A 472 1.48 33.99 -14.50
C ASP A 472 0.55 33.49 -13.39
N ASN A 473 0.48 34.25 -12.29
CA ASN A 473 -0.32 33.91 -11.12
C ASN A 473 -1.75 34.47 -11.14
N ASP A 474 -2.13 35.31 -12.10
CA ASP A 474 -3.39 36.08 -12.10
C ASP A 474 -4.35 35.68 -13.24
N THR A 475 -3.91 34.81 -14.14
CA THR A 475 -4.73 34.10 -15.11
C THR A 475 -5.46 32.93 -14.45
N TYR A 476 -6.77 33.06 -14.24
CA TYR A 476 -7.66 31.96 -13.89
C TYR A 476 -8.08 31.17 -15.12
N ILE A 477 -7.93 29.84 -15.09
CA ILE A 477 -8.38 28.94 -16.15
C ILE A 477 -9.34 27.91 -15.57
N GLU A 478 -10.53 27.86 -16.13
CA GLU A 478 -11.57 26.88 -15.80
C GLU A 478 -11.09 25.43 -15.96
N VAL A 479 -11.57 24.54 -15.07
CA VAL A 479 -11.04 23.18 -14.93
C VAL A 479 -11.08 22.39 -16.26
N ASN A 480 -12.20 22.44 -16.98
CA ASN A 480 -12.34 21.75 -18.26
C ASN A 480 -11.65 22.48 -19.44
N ALA A 481 -11.27 23.75 -19.28
CA ALA A 481 -10.58 24.50 -20.32
C ALA A 481 -9.10 24.10 -20.44
N ARG A 482 -8.47 23.60 -19.36
CA ARG A 482 -7.05 23.18 -19.34
C ARG A 482 -6.78 21.98 -20.27
N PRO A 483 -7.57 20.88 -20.26
CA PRO A 483 -7.39 19.80 -21.22
C PRO A 483 -7.94 20.14 -22.61
N LEU A 484 -8.91 21.05 -22.72
CA LEU A 484 -9.39 21.55 -24.02
C LEU A 484 -8.29 22.36 -24.73
N PHE A 485 -7.51 23.14 -23.98
CA PHE A 485 -6.28 23.76 -24.48
C PHE A 485 -5.30 22.70 -24.98
N ALA A 486 -5.06 21.64 -24.19
CA ALA A 486 -4.19 20.53 -24.62
C ALA A 486 -4.66 19.86 -25.92
N LYS A 487 -5.96 19.59 -26.04
CA LYS A 487 -6.57 19.08 -27.28
C LYS A 487 -6.38 20.01 -28.47
N ARG A 488 -6.56 21.33 -28.29
CA ARG A 488 -6.39 22.33 -29.35
C ARG A 488 -4.94 22.44 -29.84
N HIS A 489 -3.97 22.13 -28.98
CA HIS A 489 -2.55 22.07 -29.33
C HIS A 489 -2.09 20.66 -29.78
N SER A 490 -3.01 19.70 -29.97
CA SER A 490 -2.70 18.32 -30.34
C SER A 490 -1.67 17.66 -29.39
N ALA A 491 -1.80 17.92 -28.09
CA ALA A 491 -0.86 17.42 -27.09
C ALA A 491 -0.83 15.87 -27.03
N ASP A 492 0.37 15.31 -27.07
CA ASP A 492 0.66 13.90 -26.84
C ASP A 492 0.46 13.50 -25.38
N ILE A 493 0.78 14.42 -24.45
CA ILE A 493 0.76 14.20 -23.00
C ILE A 493 0.22 15.45 -22.30
N PHE A 494 -0.60 15.24 -21.27
CA PHE A 494 -1.05 16.29 -20.34
C PHE A 494 -0.56 16.01 -18.91
N LEU A 495 0.15 16.95 -18.29
CA LEU A 495 0.58 16.83 -16.90
C LEU A 495 0.11 18.04 -16.09
N SER A 496 -0.74 17.82 -15.10
CA SER A 496 -1.14 18.84 -14.13
C SER A 496 -0.27 18.77 -12.87
N ILE A 497 0.20 19.92 -12.39
CA ILE A 497 1.13 20.03 -11.27
C ILE A 497 0.44 20.77 -10.12
N HIS A 498 0.35 20.11 -8.97
CA HIS A 498 -0.34 20.54 -7.77
C HIS A 498 0.46 20.27 -6.49
N ASN A 499 0.03 20.88 -5.39
CA ASN A 499 0.52 20.59 -4.05
C ASN A 499 -0.65 20.44 -3.07
N ASN A 500 -0.65 19.33 -2.34
CA ASN A 500 -1.81 18.80 -1.65
C ASN A 500 -2.13 19.60 -0.38
N SER A 501 -3.32 19.38 0.18
CA SER A 501 -3.69 19.90 1.49
C SER A 501 -4.68 18.98 2.19
N CYS A 502 -4.46 18.75 3.48
CA CYS A 502 -5.31 17.89 4.31
C CYS A 502 -6.18 18.71 5.28
N GLY A 503 -7.25 18.11 5.82
CA GLY A 503 -8.21 18.82 6.68
C GLY A 503 -7.65 19.31 8.03
N LYS A 504 -6.50 18.78 8.47
CA LYS A 504 -5.83 19.14 9.72
C LYS A 504 -4.37 19.48 9.40
N ILE A 505 -3.96 20.71 9.74
CA ILE A 505 -2.56 21.16 9.56
C ILE A 505 -1.59 20.15 10.19
N ASN A 506 -0.50 19.88 9.47
CA ASN A 506 0.54 18.89 9.81
C ASN A 506 0.08 17.42 9.98
N SER A 507 -1.13 17.01 9.56
CA SER A 507 -1.58 15.61 9.74
C SER A 507 -1.18 14.65 8.61
N MET A 508 -0.79 15.16 7.44
CA MET A 508 -0.37 14.37 6.28
C MET A 508 0.89 14.99 5.65
N SER A 509 1.73 14.15 5.06
CA SER A 509 2.92 14.51 4.28
C SER A 509 3.08 13.47 3.17
N GLY A 510 3.82 13.79 2.11
CA GLY A 510 4.10 12.84 1.03
C GLY A 510 3.71 13.30 -0.36
N THR A 511 4.20 12.55 -1.34
CA THR A 511 3.94 12.72 -2.77
C THR A 511 2.90 11.69 -3.21
N GLU A 512 1.92 12.08 -4.01
CA GLU A 512 0.98 11.16 -4.69
C GLU A 512 0.74 11.57 -6.15
N THR A 513 0.25 10.64 -6.97
CA THR A 513 0.01 10.93 -8.41
C THR A 513 -1.22 10.22 -8.94
N TYR A 514 -2.09 10.99 -9.60
CA TYR A 514 -3.41 10.58 -10.01
C TYR A 514 -3.52 10.36 -11.53
N PHE A 515 -4.31 9.36 -11.91
CA PHE A 515 -4.74 9.07 -13.28
C PHE A 515 -6.25 8.86 -13.33
N HIS A 516 -6.89 9.05 -14.49
CA HIS A 516 -8.35 8.89 -14.59
C HIS A 516 -8.78 7.42 -14.55
N ARG A 517 -9.64 7.06 -13.59
CA ARG A 517 -10.26 5.72 -13.46
C ARG A 517 -9.25 4.57 -13.53
N TRP A 518 -9.12 3.97 -14.71
CA TRP A 518 -8.30 2.80 -15.03
C TRP A 518 -7.63 2.98 -16.41
N GLU A 519 -7.53 4.21 -16.93
CA GLU A 519 -6.98 4.43 -18.28
C GLU A 519 -5.52 3.96 -18.33
N PRO A 520 -5.19 2.93 -19.12
CA PRO A 520 -3.91 2.22 -19.01
C PRO A 520 -2.68 3.11 -19.27
N SER A 521 -2.76 4.02 -20.25
CA SER A 521 -1.64 4.87 -20.64
C SER A 521 -1.36 5.94 -19.58
N SER A 522 -2.41 6.60 -19.08
CA SER A 522 -2.37 7.56 -17.97
C SER A 522 -1.87 6.93 -16.67
N ARG A 523 -2.24 5.66 -16.40
CA ARG A 523 -1.71 4.91 -15.25
C ARG A 523 -0.19 4.68 -15.41
N ALA A 524 0.26 4.22 -16.57
CA ALA A 524 1.68 4.06 -16.87
C ALA A 524 2.44 5.40 -16.75
N LEU A 525 1.91 6.49 -17.31
CA LEU A 525 2.47 7.85 -17.21
C LEU A 525 2.63 8.30 -15.76
N ALA A 526 1.56 8.17 -14.96
CA ALA A 526 1.57 8.50 -13.54
C ALA A 526 2.66 7.69 -12.81
N THR A 527 2.78 6.38 -13.04
CA THR A 527 3.80 5.53 -12.39
C THR A 527 5.23 5.95 -12.76
N CYS A 528 5.49 6.36 -14.00
CA CYS A 528 6.81 6.80 -14.43
C CYS A 528 7.23 8.12 -13.77
N ILE A 529 6.33 9.12 -13.79
CA ILE A 529 6.57 10.42 -13.15
C ILE A 529 6.72 10.25 -11.63
N HIS A 530 5.82 9.50 -11.02
CA HIS A 530 5.81 9.30 -9.57
C HIS A 530 7.10 8.63 -9.07
N THR A 531 7.56 7.55 -9.72
CA THR A 531 8.78 6.82 -9.33
C THR A 531 10.01 7.73 -9.27
N GLU A 532 10.17 8.61 -10.27
CA GLU A 532 11.31 9.52 -10.32
C GLU A 532 11.21 10.65 -9.29
N VAL A 533 10.00 11.15 -9.02
CA VAL A 533 9.79 12.25 -8.07
C VAL A 533 9.95 11.80 -6.62
N VAL A 534 9.39 10.65 -6.21
CA VAL A 534 9.59 10.12 -4.84
C VAL A 534 11.05 9.78 -4.54
N ALA A 535 11.84 9.47 -5.58
CA ALA A 535 13.26 9.21 -5.43
C ALA A 535 14.09 10.47 -5.05
N VAL A 536 13.56 11.68 -5.26
CA VAL A 536 14.27 12.95 -4.99
C VAL A 536 13.61 13.85 -3.96
N THR A 537 12.34 13.61 -3.57
CA THR A 537 11.65 14.46 -2.60
C THR A 537 12.10 14.18 -1.16
N GLY A 538 12.43 12.93 -0.83
CA GLY A 538 12.64 12.51 0.56
C GLY A 538 11.37 12.53 1.43
N LEU A 539 10.21 12.69 0.80
CA LEU A 539 8.89 12.67 1.43
C LEU A 539 8.29 11.26 1.42
N PRO A 540 7.25 10.98 2.22
CA PRO A 540 6.50 9.73 2.13
C PRO A 540 6.01 9.43 0.71
N ASP A 541 6.24 8.20 0.25
CA ASP A 541 5.67 7.64 -0.98
C ASP A 541 4.22 7.22 -0.69
N ASN A 542 3.25 8.00 -1.16
CA ASN A 542 1.82 7.71 -1.04
C ASN A 542 1.26 7.03 -2.31
N GLY A 543 2.10 6.72 -3.30
CA GLY A 543 1.79 5.92 -4.48
C GLY A 543 0.99 6.61 -5.59
N THR A 544 0.79 5.85 -6.69
CA THR A 544 -0.09 6.25 -7.80
C THR A 544 -1.50 5.71 -7.64
N ARG A 545 -2.52 6.54 -7.88
CA ARG A 545 -3.92 6.19 -7.57
C ARG A 545 -4.92 6.62 -8.64
N SER A 546 -6.03 5.90 -8.70
CA SER A 546 -7.21 6.32 -9.46
C SER A 546 -7.82 7.57 -8.83
N ASP A 547 -8.13 8.58 -9.65
CA ASP A 547 -8.82 9.80 -9.22
C ASP A 547 -10.24 9.55 -8.66
N LEU A 548 -10.79 8.35 -8.87
CA LEU A 548 -12.02 7.88 -8.22
C LEU A 548 -11.90 7.78 -6.69
N ARG A 549 -10.69 7.72 -6.12
CA ARG A 549 -10.47 7.78 -4.66
C ARG A 549 -10.92 9.14 -4.09
N LEU A 550 -10.76 10.22 -4.86
CA LEU A 550 -11.12 11.58 -4.44
C LEU A 550 -12.59 11.91 -4.77
N TYR A 551 -13.01 11.63 -6.01
CA TYR A 551 -14.32 12.04 -6.53
C TYR A 551 -15.00 10.92 -7.30
N LYS A 552 -16.30 10.71 -7.09
CA LYS A 552 -17.11 9.68 -7.80
C LYS A 552 -16.98 9.71 -9.32
N ASN A 553 -16.75 10.89 -9.90
CA ASN A 553 -16.60 11.10 -11.34
C ASN A 553 -15.14 11.34 -11.78
N GLY A 554 -14.17 11.28 -10.85
CA GLY A 554 -12.78 11.65 -11.08
C GLY A 554 -12.51 13.17 -11.09
N LEU A 555 -11.23 13.52 -11.21
CA LEU A 555 -10.73 14.88 -11.35
C LEU A 555 -11.13 15.46 -12.72
N GLY A 556 -11.53 16.73 -12.75
CA GLY A 556 -12.03 17.36 -13.99
C GLY A 556 -10.99 17.41 -15.11
N VAL A 557 -9.75 17.79 -14.79
CA VAL A 557 -8.66 17.84 -15.76
C VAL A 557 -8.34 16.46 -16.34
N LEU A 558 -8.23 15.42 -15.50
CA LEU A 558 -7.91 14.07 -15.95
C LEU A 558 -9.05 13.46 -16.77
N ARG A 559 -10.30 13.57 -16.28
CA ARG A 559 -11.48 13.09 -17.01
C ARG A 559 -11.61 13.69 -18.41
N ALA A 560 -11.39 15.00 -18.54
CA ALA A 560 -11.51 15.68 -19.84
C ALA A 560 -10.32 15.40 -20.77
N ALA A 561 -9.09 15.28 -20.25
CA ALA A 561 -7.94 14.84 -21.07
C ALA A 561 -8.16 13.41 -21.60
N THR A 562 -8.59 12.49 -20.74
CA THR A 562 -8.91 11.11 -21.11
C THR A 562 -10.03 11.01 -22.14
N SER A 563 -11.09 11.85 -22.06
CA SER A 563 -12.16 11.84 -23.07
C SER A 563 -11.74 12.43 -24.42
N TYR A 564 -10.57 13.08 -24.49
CA TYR A 564 -9.92 13.49 -25.73
C TYR A 564 -8.86 12.49 -26.21
N GLY A 565 -8.67 11.38 -25.51
CA GLY A 565 -7.69 10.33 -25.84
C GLY A 565 -6.25 10.65 -25.43
N ILE A 566 -6.02 11.74 -24.68
CA ILE A 566 -4.70 12.21 -24.26
C ILE A 566 -4.32 11.55 -22.93
N PRO A 567 -3.19 10.82 -22.84
CA PRO A 567 -2.61 10.35 -21.59
C PRO A 567 -2.38 11.49 -20.61
N ALA A 568 -2.90 11.34 -19.38
CA ALA A 568 -2.98 12.43 -18.43
C ALA A 568 -2.65 11.99 -16.99
N ALA A 569 -1.77 12.77 -16.34
CA ALA A 569 -1.47 12.61 -14.92
C ALA A 569 -1.63 13.94 -14.18
N LEU A 570 -1.98 13.87 -12.89
CA LEU A 570 -1.90 15.00 -11.96
C LEU A 570 -0.98 14.58 -10.81
N ILE A 571 0.09 15.34 -10.56
CA ILE A 571 1.01 15.08 -9.45
C ILE A 571 0.75 16.05 -8.31
N GLU A 572 0.59 15.49 -7.11
CA GLU A 572 0.61 16.19 -5.84
C GLU A 572 2.01 16.01 -5.25
N ILE A 573 2.85 17.04 -5.32
CA ILE A 573 4.28 16.88 -5.01
C ILE A 573 4.54 16.74 -3.51
N ALA A 574 3.87 17.56 -2.70
CA ALA A 574 3.95 17.56 -1.23
C ALA A 574 2.68 18.16 -0.61
N TYR A 575 2.47 18.04 0.70
CA TYR A 575 1.32 18.67 1.39
C TYR A 575 1.69 20.09 1.84
N ILE A 576 1.18 21.12 1.15
CA ILE A 576 1.53 22.52 1.43
C ILE A 576 1.15 22.97 2.87
N ASN A 577 0.18 22.32 3.50
CA ASN A 577 -0.22 22.56 4.89
C ASN A 577 0.45 21.64 5.93
N HIS A 578 1.56 20.99 5.56
CA HIS A 578 2.52 20.40 6.48
C HIS A 578 3.82 21.23 6.46
N ALA A 579 4.27 21.71 7.62
CA ALA A 579 5.35 22.70 7.71
C ALA A 579 6.71 22.19 7.19
N GLY A 580 6.96 20.88 7.26
CA GLY A 580 8.15 20.25 6.67
C GLY A 580 8.10 20.24 5.14
N ASP A 581 6.93 19.94 4.57
CA ASP A 581 6.67 19.90 3.13
C ASP A 581 6.68 21.33 2.56
N GLU A 582 5.99 22.27 3.21
CA GLU A 582 5.99 23.70 2.83
C GLU A 582 7.40 24.29 2.78
N LYS A 583 8.27 23.93 3.72
CA LYS A 583 9.67 24.38 3.72
C LYS A 583 10.42 23.89 2.48
N LEU A 584 10.18 22.65 2.05
CA LEU A 584 10.76 22.09 0.82
C LEU A 584 10.16 22.75 -0.43
N LEU A 585 8.85 23.02 -0.45
CA LEU A 585 8.19 23.70 -1.57
C LEU A 585 8.69 25.13 -1.82
N ASN A 586 9.24 25.79 -0.79
CA ASN A 586 9.90 27.09 -0.89
C ASN A 586 11.41 27.01 -1.17
N ASP A 587 12.02 25.81 -1.19
CA ASP A 587 13.43 25.62 -1.55
C ASP A 587 13.58 25.56 -3.10
N PRO A 588 14.27 26.53 -3.73
CA PRO A 588 14.50 26.52 -5.17
C PRO A 588 15.27 25.29 -5.68
N GLU A 589 16.13 24.68 -4.85
CA GLU A 589 16.84 23.46 -5.22
C GLU A 589 15.92 22.23 -5.20
N PHE A 590 15.04 22.12 -4.20
CA PHE A 590 13.99 21.10 -4.17
C PHE A 590 13.08 21.20 -5.40
N GLN A 591 12.58 22.40 -5.72
CA GLN A 591 11.79 22.64 -6.94
C GLN A 591 12.54 22.19 -8.20
N GLN A 592 13.84 22.46 -8.27
CA GLN A 592 14.68 22.07 -9.40
C GLN A 592 14.85 20.54 -9.50
N ARG A 593 15.16 19.86 -8.40
CA ARG A 593 15.26 18.38 -8.34
C ARG A 593 13.95 17.71 -8.74
N VAL A 594 12.81 18.23 -8.29
CA VAL A 594 11.47 17.73 -8.67
C VAL A 594 11.19 17.95 -10.15
N ALA A 595 11.52 19.11 -10.70
CA ALA A 595 11.33 19.37 -12.13
C ALA A 595 12.18 18.43 -13.02
N GLU A 596 13.43 18.17 -12.63
CA GLU A 596 14.30 17.20 -13.29
C GLU A 596 13.76 15.77 -13.19
N ALA A 597 13.20 15.39 -12.03
CA ALA A 597 12.55 14.10 -11.85
C ALA A 597 11.29 13.94 -12.71
N ILE A 598 10.46 14.98 -12.83
CA ILE A 598 9.30 14.98 -13.74
C ILE A 598 9.75 14.72 -15.18
N VAL A 599 10.82 15.39 -15.63
CA VAL A 599 11.36 15.18 -16.99
C VAL A 599 11.95 13.78 -17.16
N ARG A 600 12.68 13.24 -16.18
CA ARG A 600 13.12 11.82 -16.22
C ARG A 600 11.93 10.86 -16.28
N GLY A 601 10.86 11.13 -15.56
CA GLY A 601 9.64 10.31 -15.58
C GLY A 601 8.91 10.36 -16.92
N LEU A 602 8.82 11.53 -17.54
CA LEU A 602 8.31 11.69 -18.91
C LEU A 602 9.20 10.97 -19.93
N LYS A 603 10.53 11.06 -19.80
CA LYS A 603 11.50 10.34 -20.64
C LYS A 603 11.36 8.84 -20.48
N ALA A 604 11.27 8.36 -19.25
CA ALA A 604 11.07 6.97 -18.90
C ALA A 604 9.74 6.40 -19.45
N TYR A 605 8.70 7.22 -19.56
CA TYR A 605 7.43 6.85 -20.21
C TYR A 605 7.57 6.77 -21.73
N VAL A 606 8.10 7.82 -22.36
CA VAL A 606 8.19 7.92 -23.83
C VAL A 606 9.23 6.96 -24.40
N GLU A 607 10.45 7.01 -23.91
CA GLU A 607 11.63 6.34 -24.48
C GLU A 607 11.83 4.92 -23.90
N GLY A 608 11.26 4.65 -22.73
CA GLY A 608 11.54 3.45 -21.94
C GLY A 608 12.79 3.60 -21.07
N ASN A 609 13.36 2.49 -20.60
CA ASN A 609 14.69 2.51 -19.96
C ASN A 609 15.76 2.44 -21.06
N SER A 610 16.61 3.46 -21.17
CA SER A 610 17.67 3.49 -22.18
C SER A 610 18.65 2.31 -22.02
N SER A 611 18.98 1.68 -23.14
CA SER A 611 19.84 0.49 -23.23
C SER A 611 21.28 0.72 -22.76
N GLU A 612 21.73 1.97 -22.67
CA GLU A 612 23.03 2.37 -22.11
C GLU A 612 23.21 1.89 -20.66
N SER A 613 22.12 1.86 -19.87
CA SER A 613 22.12 1.31 -18.51
C SER A 613 22.46 -0.19 -18.45
N ARG A 614 22.34 -0.92 -19.57
CA ARG A 614 22.67 -2.35 -19.66
C ARG A 614 24.10 -2.62 -20.11
N GLN A 615 24.77 -1.69 -20.80
CA GLN A 615 26.15 -1.89 -21.27
C GLN A 615 27.22 -1.43 -20.28
N ALA A 616 26.92 -0.44 -19.41
CA ALA A 616 27.86 0.05 -18.40
C ALA A 616 28.29 -1.03 -17.36
N GLY A 617 27.55 -2.14 -17.27
CA GLY A 617 27.85 -3.26 -16.37
C GLY A 617 28.77 -4.36 -16.94
N THR A 618 29.13 -4.32 -18.23
CA THR A 618 29.66 -5.53 -18.93
C THR A 618 31.04 -5.36 -19.56
N THR A 619 31.66 -4.18 -19.52
CA THR A 619 32.96 -3.89 -20.18
C THR A 619 34.09 -3.46 -19.24
N ALA A 620 33.87 -3.45 -17.92
CA ALA A 620 34.84 -2.99 -16.92
C ALA A 620 35.73 -4.10 -16.30
N THR A 621 36.00 -5.20 -17.00
CA THR A 621 36.99 -6.21 -16.59
C THR A 621 37.78 -6.72 -17.81
N GLY A 622 38.87 -6.03 -18.17
CA GLY A 622 39.57 -6.37 -19.41
C GLY A 622 40.89 -5.66 -19.73
N LYS A 623 41.70 -5.27 -18.73
CA LYS A 623 43.17 -5.11 -18.87
C LYS A 623 43.87 -4.85 -17.54
N SER A 624 44.71 -5.80 -17.13
CA SER A 624 45.80 -5.59 -16.16
C SER A 624 47.08 -6.18 -16.75
N SER A 625 48.22 -5.90 -16.09
CA SER A 625 49.61 -6.12 -16.56
C SER A 625 50.05 -5.18 -17.71
N SER A 626 51.25 -4.60 -17.69
CA SER A 626 52.27 -4.54 -16.61
C SER A 626 52.93 -3.15 -16.57
N ARG A 627 53.43 -2.77 -15.39
CA ARG A 627 54.50 -1.78 -15.28
C ARG A 627 55.79 -2.57 -15.15
N ASP A 628 56.73 -2.34 -16.05
CA ASP A 628 58.14 -2.55 -15.77
C ASP A 628 58.85 -1.20 -15.91
N MET A 629 59.59 -0.82 -14.87
CA MET A 629 60.63 0.20 -15.00
C MET A 629 61.91 -0.51 -15.40
N ASP A 630 62.56 -0.10 -16.49
CA ASP A 630 64.00 0.12 -16.45
C ASP A 630 64.43 1.18 -17.47
N SER A 631 65.71 1.44 -17.50
CA SER A 631 66.31 2.75 -17.60
C SER A 631 66.93 3.09 -18.96
N ARG A 632 67.35 4.37 -19.07
CA ARG A 632 68.47 4.89 -19.87
C ARG A 632 68.30 5.16 -21.38
N ARG A 633 68.59 6.43 -21.67
CA ARG A 633 69.53 6.97 -22.69
C ARG A 633 69.04 7.30 -24.11
N GLU A 634 69.37 8.54 -24.43
CA GLU A 634 69.94 9.06 -25.69
C GLU A 634 69.05 9.39 -26.89
N LYS A 635 69.01 10.70 -27.16
CA LYS A 635 69.25 11.40 -28.45
C LYS A 635 68.33 11.08 -29.64
N GLY A 636 67.76 12.17 -30.17
CA GLY A 636 67.01 12.27 -31.42
C GLY A 636 66.37 13.65 -31.48
#